data_AF-A0A9W4XBP4-F1
#
_entry.id   AF-A0A9W4XBP4-F1
#
_cell.length_a   1.000
_cell.length_b   1.000
_cell.length_c   1.000
_cell.angle_alpha   90.00
_cell.angle_beta   90.00
_cell.angle_gamma   90.00
#
_symmetry.space_group_name_H-M   'P 1'
#
loop_
_entity.id
_entity.type
_entity.pdbx_description
1 polymer ?
#
loop_
_entity_poly.entity_id
_entity_poly.type
_entity_poly.pdbx_seq_one_letter_code
_entity_poly.pdbx_strand_id
1 'polypeptide(L)'
;MISKRWLQTSSKRCLPRFTMNSGSPRTRITKEISPEEVKQFQEAQSKAKEQARQTYSFNNDSSGYQFHLPKNTNGIITPQDPIYDILKEPTLVIERKIEFMNLFLGFEQANRYIIMNSVGDTIGFMEEKDVGIGKMLGRQFFRLHRPFDIDVFNLKGELALSIKRPFSFINSHIKALLPGYDLNNELMYEIVGESVQSWHLWRRRYNLFKLEDEKTDDYNQFGEIDAPFLSFDFPIKDDKGKILASIDRNWVGLGREMFTDTGVYILRFDPMSFQGLEQYYGNNISTKGVTLDQRAIMLSCFTSIDFDYFSRHSGGHGLFGFGSSYDEV
;
A
#
# COMPACT_ATOMS: atom_id res chain seq x y z
N MET A 1 43.26 1.66 -52.69
CA MET A 1 42.64 0.61 -53.53
C MET A 1 41.86 -0.32 -52.62
N ILE A 2 40.54 -0.31 -52.75
CA ILE A 2 39.59 -1.02 -51.88
C ILE A 2 39.23 -2.35 -52.56
N SER A 3 39.51 -3.47 -51.91
CA SER A 3 39.18 -4.81 -52.38
C SER A 3 37.73 -5.15 -52.00
N LYS A 4 36.85 -5.27 -53.01
CA LYS A 4 35.49 -5.80 -52.87
C LYS A 4 35.53 -7.32 -53.00
N ARG A 5 35.14 -8.03 -51.94
CA ARG A 5 34.94 -9.49 -51.96
C ARG A 5 33.44 -9.77 -51.86
N TRP A 6 32.89 -10.39 -52.91
CA TRP A 6 31.52 -10.92 -52.93
C TRP A 6 31.51 -12.33 -52.34
N LEU A 7 30.55 -12.62 -51.46
CA LEU A 7 30.22 -13.98 -51.04
C LEU A 7 28.76 -14.24 -51.34
N GLN A 8 28.53 -15.19 -52.25
CA GLN A 8 27.24 -15.82 -52.52
C GLN A 8 26.87 -16.71 -51.34
N THR A 9 25.67 -16.54 -50.79
CA THR A 9 25.09 -17.48 -49.84
C THR A 9 23.98 -18.27 -50.52
N SER A 10 24.25 -19.57 -50.65
CA SER A 10 23.31 -20.58 -51.13
C SER A 10 22.12 -20.68 -50.18
N SER A 11 20.93 -20.42 -50.70
CA SER A 11 19.66 -20.72 -50.04
C SER A 11 19.41 -22.23 -50.13
N LYS A 12 19.49 -22.91 -48.98
CA LYS A 12 18.78 -24.18 -48.66
C LYS A 12 19.18 -24.65 -47.25
N ARG A 13 18.38 -24.29 -46.25
CA ARG A 13 18.15 -25.15 -45.08
C ARG A 13 16.67 -25.13 -44.73
N CYS A 14 16.14 -26.35 -44.62
CA CYS A 14 14.74 -26.67 -44.40
C CYS A 14 14.18 -25.97 -43.17
N LEU A 15 13.06 -25.28 -43.36
CA LEU A 15 12.12 -24.99 -42.28
C LEU A 15 11.40 -26.29 -41.91
N PRO A 16 11.20 -26.59 -40.62
CA PRO A 16 10.34 -27.69 -40.23
C PRO A 16 8.92 -27.42 -40.74
N ARG A 17 8.43 -28.35 -41.57
CA ARG A 17 7.08 -28.35 -42.11
C ARG A 17 6.13 -28.63 -40.94
N PHE A 18 5.56 -27.58 -40.36
CA PHE A 18 4.42 -27.72 -39.47
C PHE A 18 3.25 -28.28 -40.28
N THR A 19 2.97 -29.57 -40.08
CA THR A 19 1.70 -30.17 -40.46
C THR A 19 0.60 -29.46 -39.67
N MET A 20 -0.27 -28.74 -40.38
CA MET A 20 -1.51 -28.23 -39.79
C MET A 20 -2.37 -29.41 -39.36
N ASN A 21 -2.37 -29.70 -38.06
CA ASN A 21 -3.43 -30.48 -37.47
C ASN A 21 -4.62 -29.53 -37.26
N SER A 22 -5.72 -29.78 -37.94
CA SER A 22 -6.97 -29.04 -37.79
C SER A 22 -7.57 -29.36 -36.41
N GLY A 23 -7.19 -28.59 -35.40
CA GLY A 23 -7.75 -28.65 -34.06
C GLY A 23 -7.81 -27.25 -33.49
N SER A 24 -9.04 -26.72 -33.43
CA SER A 24 -9.59 -25.52 -32.78
C SER A 24 -8.61 -24.48 -32.20
N PRO A 25 -8.84 -23.17 -32.46
CA PRO A 25 -8.09 -22.11 -31.77
C PRO A 25 -8.32 -22.27 -30.26
N ARG A 26 -7.23 -22.47 -29.49
CA ARG A 26 -7.28 -22.41 -28.02
C ARG A 26 -7.48 -20.96 -27.58
N THR A 27 -8.69 -20.44 -27.78
CA THR A 27 -9.18 -19.32 -26.99
C THR A 27 -9.28 -19.80 -25.55
N ARG A 28 -8.69 -19.04 -24.61
CA ARG A 28 -8.86 -19.28 -23.17
C ARG A 28 -10.35 -19.13 -22.88
N ILE A 29 -11.03 -20.24 -22.62
CA ILE A 29 -12.43 -20.22 -22.19
C ILE A 29 -12.44 -19.65 -20.77
N THR A 30 -12.79 -18.38 -20.63
CA THR A 30 -13.18 -17.79 -19.35
C THR A 30 -14.50 -18.44 -18.96
N LYS A 31 -14.46 -19.32 -17.95
CA LYS A 31 -15.69 -19.76 -17.30
C LYS A 31 -16.21 -18.57 -16.50
N GLU A 32 -17.42 -18.11 -16.82
CA GLU A 32 -18.16 -17.22 -15.94
C GLU A 32 -18.37 -17.96 -14.62
N ILE A 33 -17.96 -17.33 -13.52
CA ILE A 33 -18.13 -17.89 -12.18
C ILE A 33 -19.63 -17.93 -11.92
N SER A 34 -20.13 -19.11 -11.54
CA SER A 34 -21.56 -19.26 -11.28
C SER A 34 -21.97 -18.43 -10.04
N PRO A 35 -23.22 -17.93 -9.97
CA PRO A 35 -23.71 -17.21 -8.79
C PRO A 35 -23.56 -18.03 -7.49
N GLU A 36 -23.60 -19.35 -7.58
CA GLU A 36 -23.41 -20.26 -6.44
C GLU A 36 -21.96 -20.29 -5.95
N GLU A 37 -20.98 -20.33 -6.87
CA GLU A 37 -19.55 -20.25 -6.53
C GLU A 37 -19.19 -18.90 -5.90
N VAL A 38 -19.76 -17.79 -6.41
CA VAL A 38 -19.60 -16.47 -5.79
C VAL A 38 -20.15 -16.46 -4.36
N LYS A 39 -21.32 -17.05 -4.14
CA LYS A 39 -21.93 -17.13 -2.82
C LYS A 39 -21.12 -18.01 -1.86
N GLN A 40 -20.64 -19.17 -2.33
CA GLN A 40 -19.76 -20.04 -1.53
C GLN A 40 -18.46 -19.33 -1.14
N PHE A 41 -17.88 -18.55 -2.05
CA PHE A 41 -16.69 -17.75 -1.77
C PHE A 41 -16.97 -16.67 -0.73
N GLN A 42 -18.10 -15.98 -0.82
CA GLN A 42 -18.54 -14.99 0.19
C GLN A 42 -18.78 -15.63 1.56
N GLU A 43 -19.39 -16.82 1.61
CA GLU A 43 -19.61 -17.57 2.86
C GLU A 43 -18.31 -18.12 3.46
N ALA A 44 -17.34 -18.51 2.63
CA ALA A 44 -16.02 -18.91 3.10
C ALA A 44 -15.26 -17.71 3.70
N GLN A 45 -15.34 -16.55 3.06
CA GLN A 45 -14.76 -15.31 3.60
C GLN A 45 -15.43 -14.88 4.91
N SER A 46 -16.77 -14.97 5.02
CA SER A 46 -17.45 -14.61 6.27
C SER A 46 -17.09 -15.56 7.42
N LYS A 47 -16.97 -16.87 7.16
CA LYS A 47 -16.54 -17.85 8.15
C LYS A 47 -15.08 -17.65 8.58
N ALA A 48 -14.18 -17.37 7.64
CA ALA A 48 -12.79 -17.03 7.96
C ALA A 48 -12.70 -15.77 8.84
N LYS A 49 -13.53 -14.76 8.53
CA LYS A 49 -13.67 -13.53 9.32
C LYS A 49 -14.22 -13.79 10.73
N GLU A 50 -15.20 -14.68 10.89
CA GLU A 50 -15.74 -15.09 12.20
C GLU A 50 -14.72 -15.87 13.04
N GLN A 51 -13.93 -16.76 12.43
CA GLN A 51 -12.90 -17.53 13.13
C GLN A 51 -11.76 -16.63 13.63
N ALA A 52 -11.33 -15.64 12.85
CA ALA A 52 -10.31 -14.71 13.31
C ALA A 52 -10.79 -13.74 14.39
N ARG A 53 -12.07 -13.33 14.37
CA ARG A 53 -12.70 -12.59 15.49
C ARG A 53 -12.51 -13.32 16.83
N GLN A 54 -12.56 -14.65 16.80
CA GLN A 54 -12.33 -15.48 17.99
C GLN A 54 -10.85 -15.53 18.38
N THR A 55 -9.93 -15.68 17.42
CA THR A 55 -8.47 -15.70 17.68
C THR A 55 -7.96 -14.37 18.26
N TYR A 56 -8.47 -13.23 17.78
CA TYR A 56 -8.11 -11.91 18.33
C TYR A 56 -8.67 -11.65 19.74
N SER A 57 -9.78 -12.31 20.10
CA SER A 57 -10.32 -12.20 21.47
C SER A 57 -9.53 -13.03 22.49
N PHE A 58 -8.71 -13.99 22.06
CA PHE A 58 -8.06 -14.96 22.96
C PHE A 58 -6.68 -14.54 23.51
N ASN A 59 -6.06 -13.48 23.00
CA ASN A 59 -4.72 -13.04 23.44
C ASN A 59 -4.70 -11.80 24.33
N ASN A 60 -5.86 -11.40 24.86
CA ASN A 60 -6.02 -10.17 25.62
C ASN A 60 -5.47 -10.20 27.06
N ASP A 61 -4.81 -11.29 27.47
CA ASP A 61 -4.60 -11.59 28.90
C ASP A 61 -3.12 -11.76 29.31
N SER A 62 -2.16 -11.15 28.59
CA SER A 62 -0.73 -11.36 28.92
C SER A 62 0.21 -10.18 28.76
N SER A 63 -0.27 -8.97 28.52
CA SER A 63 0.58 -7.78 28.62
C SER A 63 -0.20 -6.63 29.26
N GLY A 64 0.33 -6.03 30.32
CA GLY A 64 -0.31 -4.94 31.08
C GLY A 64 -0.45 -3.61 30.31
N TYR A 65 -0.39 -3.65 28.98
CA TYR A 65 -0.52 -2.49 28.11
C TYR A 65 -1.97 -2.37 27.64
N GLN A 66 -2.67 -1.36 28.16
CA GLN A 66 -3.97 -0.96 27.63
C GLN A 66 -3.76 -0.07 26.40
N PHE A 67 -4.58 -0.28 25.37
CA PHE A 67 -4.64 0.61 24.21
C PHE A 67 -4.79 2.07 24.69
N HIS A 68 -3.86 2.92 24.27
CA HIS A 68 -3.88 4.34 24.59
C HIS A 68 -3.48 5.15 23.38
N LEU A 69 -4.46 5.80 22.74
CA LEU A 69 -4.19 6.80 21.71
C LEU A 69 -3.52 8.03 22.38
N PRO A 70 -2.25 8.34 22.07
CA PRO A 70 -1.58 9.49 22.68
C PRO A 70 -2.29 10.79 22.32
N LYS A 71 -2.22 11.76 23.23
CA LYS A 71 -2.76 13.09 22.98
C LYS A 71 -2.10 13.71 21.75
N ASN A 72 -2.92 14.27 20.87
CA ASN A 72 -2.47 14.95 19.66
C ASN A 72 -2.01 16.39 19.97
N THR A 73 -0.97 16.53 20.80
CA THR A 73 -0.46 17.85 21.22
C THR A 73 0.05 18.62 20.02
N ASN A 74 -0.40 19.88 19.87
CA ASN A 74 -0.15 20.73 18.69
C ASN A 74 -0.54 20.05 17.37
N GLY A 75 -1.45 19.09 17.40
CA GLY A 75 -1.94 18.44 16.20
C GLY A 75 -3.26 19.04 15.75
N ILE A 76 -3.51 18.98 14.44
CA ILE A 76 -4.69 19.58 13.83
C ILE A 76 -5.87 18.61 13.75
N ILE A 77 -5.61 17.29 13.75
CA ILE A 77 -6.68 16.29 13.70
C ILE A 77 -7.36 16.16 15.07
N THR A 78 -8.66 16.34 15.06
CA THR A 78 -9.56 16.29 16.21
C THR A 78 -10.53 15.10 16.11
N PRO A 79 -11.22 14.72 17.21
CA PRO A 79 -12.27 13.72 17.18
C PRO A 79 -13.50 14.06 16.31
N GLN A 80 -13.63 15.31 15.88
CA GLN A 80 -14.73 15.78 15.05
C GLN A 80 -14.43 15.58 13.55
N ASP A 81 -13.16 15.41 13.18
CA ASP A 81 -12.77 15.28 11.80
C ASP A 81 -13.19 13.91 11.22
N PRO A 82 -13.63 13.86 9.94
CA PRO A 82 -14.09 12.62 9.33
C PRO A 82 -13.05 11.48 9.34
N ILE A 83 -11.75 11.82 9.39
CA ILE A 83 -10.63 10.88 9.42
C ILE A 83 -10.41 10.21 10.77
N TYR A 84 -10.97 10.75 11.85
CA TYR A 84 -10.77 10.26 13.21
C TYR A 84 -11.16 8.80 13.37
N ASP A 85 -12.33 8.42 12.84
CA ASP A 85 -12.85 7.05 12.97
C ASP A 85 -11.95 6.00 12.30
N ILE A 86 -11.18 6.40 11.30
CA ILE A 86 -10.17 5.55 10.66
C ILE A 86 -8.90 5.54 11.51
N LEU A 87 -8.33 6.71 11.83
CA LEU A 87 -7.00 6.79 12.45
C LEU A 87 -6.98 6.42 13.94
N LYS A 88 -8.12 6.41 14.63
CA LYS A 88 -8.18 5.95 16.03
C LYS A 88 -7.88 4.45 16.16
N GLU A 89 -8.13 3.67 15.11
CA GLU A 89 -7.88 2.22 15.13
C GLU A 89 -6.39 1.91 15.37
N PRO A 90 -6.04 0.95 16.25
CA PRO A 90 -4.64 0.58 16.52
C PRO A 90 -3.96 -0.06 15.31
N THR A 91 -4.74 -0.65 14.40
CA THR A 91 -4.25 -1.32 13.20
C THR A 91 -5.23 -1.11 12.06
N LEU A 92 -4.70 -0.72 10.91
CA LEU A 92 -5.45 -0.68 9.65
C LEU A 92 -5.03 -1.83 8.77
N VAL A 93 -6.01 -2.46 8.13
CA VAL A 93 -5.80 -3.41 7.04
C VAL A 93 -6.27 -2.74 5.76
N ILE A 94 -5.37 -2.55 4.81
CA ILE A 94 -5.66 -1.85 3.55
C ILE A 94 -5.55 -2.85 2.41
N GLU A 95 -6.65 -3.06 1.69
CA GLU A 95 -6.69 -3.91 0.51
C GLU A 95 -6.71 -3.04 -0.75
N ARG A 96 -5.70 -3.19 -1.61
CA ARG A 96 -5.69 -2.58 -2.94
C ARG A 96 -6.57 -3.40 -3.89
N LYS A 97 -7.60 -2.79 -4.48
CA LYS A 97 -8.45 -3.46 -5.46
C LYS A 97 -7.76 -3.52 -6.80
N ILE A 98 -7.45 -4.74 -7.25
CA ILE A 98 -6.97 -4.97 -8.62
C ILE A 98 -8.17 -4.91 -9.56
N GLU A 99 -8.25 -3.87 -10.38
CA GLU A 99 -9.24 -3.82 -11.46
C GLU A 99 -8.72 -4.65 -12.66
N PHE A 100 -9.25 -5.86 -12.80
CA PHE A 100 -8.85 -6.83 -13.83
C PHE A 100 -8.97 -6.31 -15.28
N MET A 101 -9.76 -5.26 -15.51
CA MET A 101 -9.87 -4.58 -16.80
C MET A 101 -8.52 -3.98 -17.26
N ASN A 102 -7.68 -3.55 -16.32
CA ASN A 102 -6.37 -2.94 -16.57
C ASN A 102 -5.34 -3.95 -17.09
N LEU A 103 -5.40 -5.18 -16.56
CA LEU A 103 -4.51 -6.28 -16.94
C LEU A 103 -4.83 -6.79 -18.37
N PHE A 104 -6.06 -6.63 -18.83
CA PHE A 104 -6.52 -7.15 -20.13
C PHE A 104 -6.37 -6.15 -21.27
N LEU A 105 -6.56 -4.85 -21.02
CA LEU A 105 -6.55 -3.80 -22.06
C LEU A 105 -5.25 -2.96 -22.10
N GLY A 106 -4.33 -3.13 -21.15
CA GLY A 106 -3.06 -2.40 -21.13
C GLY A 106 -3.15 -0.94 -20.69
N PHE A 107 -4.27 -0.54 -20.09
CA PHE A 107 -4.50 0.80 -19.53
C PHE A 107 -4.63 0.71 -18.01
N GLU A 108 -3.86 1.50 -17.26
CA GLU A 108 -3.89 1.53 -15.80
C GLU A 108 -5.00 2.50 -15.32
N GLN A 109 -6.09 1.98 -14.73
CA GLN A 109 -7.13 2.78 -14.08
C GLN A 109 -6.60 3.38 -12.76
N ALA A 110 -7.33 4.35 -12.19
CA ALA A 110 -6.99 4.97 -10.92
C ALA A 110 -6.94 3.94 -9.78
N ASN A 111 -5.94 4.03 -8.90
CA ASN A 111 -5.82 3.10 -7.78
C ASN A 111 -6.96 3.28 -6.76
N ARG A 112 -7.54 2.17 -6.31
CA ARG A 112 -8.61 2.13 -5.30
C ARG A 112 -8.25 1.18 -4.17
N TYR A 113 -8.60 1.57 -2.95
CA TYR A 113 -8.28 0.82 -1.73
C TYR A 113 -9.48 0.77 -0.79
N ILE A 114 -9.63 -0.37 -0.12
CA ILE A 114 -10.55 -0.52 1.01
C ILE A 114 -9.74 -0.47 2.29
N ILE A 115 -10.16 0.36 3.24
CA ILE A 115 -9.58 0.43 4.59
C ILE A 115 -10.49 -0.34 5.55
N MET A 116 -9.90 -1.26 6.30
CA MET A 116 -10.56 -2.08 7.31
C MET A 116 -9.85 -1.94 8.65
N ASN A 117 -10.56 -2.23 9.74
CA ASN A 117 -9.95 -2.46 11.04
C ASN A 117 -9.35 -3.87 11.13
N SER A 118 -8.70 -4.19 12.26
CA SER A 118 -8.12 -5.53 12.51
C SER A 118 -9.15 -6.67 12.53
N VAL A 119 -10.42 -6.34 12.77
CA VAL A 119 -11.54 -7.28 12.77
C VAL A 119 -12.04 -7.58 11.34
N GLY A 120 -11.59 -6.82 10.35
CA GLY A 120 -11.98 -6.93 8.95
C GLY A 120 -13.27 -6.17 8.60
N ASP A 121 -13.76 -5.30 9.48
CA ASP A 121 -14.86 -4.40 9.15
C ASP A 121 -14.33 -3.21 8.37
N THR A 122 -14.97 -2.91 7.24
CA THR A 122 -14.63 -1.73 6.43
C THR A 122 -14.95 -0.46 7.22
N ILE A 123 -14.00 0.47 7.25
CA ILE A 123 -14.11 1.75 7.96
C ILE A 123 -13.83 2.97 7.06
N GLY A 124 -13.36 2.73 5.83
CA GLY A 124 -13.13 3.79 4.86
C GLY A 124 -12.63 3.27 3.52
N PHE A 125 -12.39 4.21 2.61
CA PHE A 125 -11.93 3.95 1.25
C PHE A 125 -10.85 4.95 0.87
N MET A 126 -9.98 4.58 -0.07
CA MET A 126 -9.11 5.54 -0.73
C MET A 126 -9.22 5.41 -2.24
N GLU A 127 -9.22 6.53 -2.94
CA GLU A 127 -9.27 6.56 -4.40
C GLU A 127 -8.28 7.60 -4.93
N GLU A 128 -7.48 7.18 -5.91
CA GLU A 128 -6.65 8.09 -6.68
C GLU A 128 -7.53 8.94 -7.62
N LYS A 129 -7.31 10.26 -7.64
CA LYS A 129 -8.02 11.15 -8.57
C LYS A 129 -7.70 10.77 -10.00
N ASP A 130 -8.74 10.55 -10.81
CA ASP A 130 -8.56 10.22 -12.21
C ASP A 130 -8.06 11.45 -12.98
N VAL A 131 -6.77 11.46 -13.25
CA VAL A 131 -6.15 12.43 -14.14
C VAL A 131 -6.22 11.85 -15.54
N GLY A 132 -7.13 12.41 -16.35
CA GLY A 132 -7.56 11.88 -17.65
C GLY A 132 -6.46 11.54 -18.67
N ILE A 133 -6.91 11.12 -19.86
CA ILE A 133 -6.15 10.44 -20.95
C ILE A 133 -4.71 10.99 -21.19
N GLY A 134 -4.49 12.31 -21.10
CA GLY A 134 -3.17 12.93 -21.26
C GLY A 134 -2.15 12.62 -20.15
N LYS A 135 -2.58 12.43 -18.89
CA LYS A 135 -1.70 12.02 -17.79
C LYS A 135 -1.53 10.50 -17.72
N MET A 136 -2.45 9.70 -18.28
CA MET A 136 -2.29 8.25 -18.44
C MET A 136 -1.05 7.88 -19.28
N LEU A 137 -0.76 8.62 -20.36
CA LEU A 137 0.46 8.40 -21.16
C LEU A 137 1.75 8.77 -20.39
N GLY A 138 1.68 9.76 -19.49
CA GLY A 138 2.79 10.12 -18.60
C GLY A 138 3.12 9.04 -17.56
N ARG A 139 2.15 8.17 -17.20
CA ARG A 139 2.34 7.06 -16.23
C ARG A 139 3.45 6.10 -16.67
N GLN A 140 3.56 5.88 -17.98
CA GLN A 140 4.53 4.95 -18.56
C GLN A 140 5.95 5.54 -18.65
N PHE A 141 6.08 6.88 -18.70
CA PHE A 141 7.37 7.57 -18.88
C PHE A 141 8.01 8.03 -17.57
N PHE A 142 7.22 8.47 -16.58
CA PHE A 142 7.73 9.02 -15.30
C PHE A 142 7.68 8.02 -14.13
N ARG A 143 8.02 6.76 -14.41
CA ARG A 143 7.71 5.56 -13.59
C ARG A 143 8.03 5.60 -12.08
N LEU A 144 8.99 6.41 -11.61
CA LEU A 144 9.36 6.53 -10.18
C LEU A 144 9.05 7.91 -9.57
N HIS A 145 8.56 8.84 -10.39
CA HIS A 145 8.45 10.27 -10.07
C HIS A 145 7.04 10.80 -10.39
N ARG A 146 6.08 9.88 -10.52
CA ARG A 146 4.73 10.20 -10.94
C ARG A 146 4.02 11.02 -9.86
N PRO A 147 3.43 12.18 -10.20
CA PRO A 147 2.54 12.88 -9.29
C PRO A 147 1.22 12.12 -9.18
N PHE A 148 0.67 12.06 -7.98
CA PHE A 148 -0.63 11.48 -7.71
C PHE A 148 -1.32 12.24 -6.59
N ASP A 149 -2.66 12.22 -6.63
CA ASP A 149 -3.52 12.74 -5.59
C ASP A 149 -4.46 11.60 -5.20
N ILE A 150 -4.52 11.24 -3.93
CA ILE A 150 -5.41 10.20 -3.39
C ILE A 150 -6.30 10.85 -2.35
N ASP A 151 -7.60 10.65 -2.47
CA ASP A 151 -8.56 11.06 -1.46
C ASP A 151 -8.95 9.86 -0.60
N VAL A 152 -9.02 10.09 0.70
CA VAL A 152 -9.49 9.14 1.72
C VAL A 152 -10.90 9.54 2.12
N PHE A 153 -11.81 8.58 2.12
CA PHE A 153 -13.20 8.76 2.48
C PHE A 153 -13.57 7.90 3.68
N ASN A 154 -14.39 8.45 4.57
CA ASN A 154 -15.00 7.64 5.63
C ASN A 154 -16.20 6.85 5.08
N LEU A 155 -16.85 6.05 5.93
CA LEU A 155 -18.02 5.25 5.54
C LEU A 155 -19.24 6.08 5.09
N LYS A 156 -19.30 7.36 5.45
CA LYS A 156 -20.38 8.26 5.04
C LYS A 156 -20.12 8.86 3.65
N GLY A 157 -18.94 8.61 3.06
CA GLY A 157 -18.50 9.22 1.81
C GLY A 157 -17.97 10.64 1.97
N GLU A 158 -17.70 11.09 3.20
CA GLU A 158 -17.10 12.40 3.47
C GLU A 158 -15.60 12.35 3.17
N LEU A 159 -15.07 13.39 2.53
CA LEU A 159 -13.63 13.55 2.32
C LEU A 159 -12.96 13.74 3.67
N ALA A 160 -12.12 12.77 4.03
CA ALA A 160 -11.51 12.67 5.35
C ALA A 160 -10.04 13.13 5.34
N LEU A 161 -9.29 12.79 4.29
CA LEU A 161 -7.90 13.20 4.12
C LEU A 161 -7.60 13.26 2.63
N SER A 162 -6.73 14.16 2.21
CA SER A 162 -6.14 14.14 0.86
C SER A 162 -4.64 13.92 0.96
N ILE A 163 -4.13 13.00 0.15
CA ILE A 163 -2.73 12.62 0.09
C ILE A 163 -2.20 13.09 -1.25
N LYS A 164 -1.23 13.99 -1.20
CA LYS A 164 -0.73 14.67 -2.40
C LYS A 164 0.75 14.46 -2.58
N ARG A 165 1.13 13.96 -3.75
CA ARG A 165 2.52 13.89 -4.20
C ARG A 165 2.71 14.80 -5.43
N PRO A 166 3.35 15.96 -5.29
CA PRO A 166 3.80 16.72 -6.46
C PRO A 166 4.88 15.95 -7.23
N PHE A 167 5.13 16.36 -8.47
CA PHE A 167 6.24 15.82 -9.26
C PHE A 167 7.57 16.12 -8.55
N SER A 168 8.48 15.14 -8.52
CA SER A 168 9.84 15.32 -7.99
C SER A 168 10.84 14.59 -8.86
N PHE A 169 12.04 15.15 -9.06
CA PHE A 169 13.09 14.52 -9.86
C PHE A 169 13.96 13.52 -9.07
N ILE A 170 14.02 13.61 -7.75
CA ILE A 170 14.94 12.80 -6.92
C ILE A 170 14.23 12.28 -5.68
N ASN A 171 13.98 13.16 -4.70
CA ASN A 171 13.36 12.82 -3.44
C ASN A 171 11.87 13.14 -3.49
N SER A 172 11.03 12.13 -3.36
CA SER A 172 9.59 12.33 -3.33
C SER A 172 9.16 12.92 -1.99
N HIS A 173 8.33 13.97 -2.03
CA HIS A 173 7.62 14.50 -0.87
C HIS A 173 6.14 14.15 -1.03
N ILE A 174 5.55 13.51 -0.02
CA ILE A 174 4.14 13.14 -0.01
C ILE A 174 3.50 13.80 1.21
N LYS A 175 2.53 14.68 0.97
CA LYS A 175 1.87 15.46 2.01
C LYS A 175 0.55 14.82 2.41
N ALA A 176 0.31 14.75 3.72
CA ALA A 176 -1.01 14.49 4.29
C ALA A 176 -1.72 15.85 4.47
N LEU A 177 -2.90 15.98 3.89
CA LEU A 177 -3.68 17.21 3.89
C LEU A 177 -5.05 16.97 4.54
N LEU A 178 -5.35 17.71 5.60
CA LEU A 178 -6.65 17.70 6.24
C LEU A 178 -7.59 18.64 5.46
N PRO A 179 -8.72 18.14 4.91
CA PRO A 179 -9.70 18.99 4.26
C PRO A 179 -10.44 19.87 5.28
N GLY A 180 -10.68 21.12 4.92
CA GLY A 180 -11.47 22.08 5.68
C GLY A 180 -12.29 22.98 4.75
N TYR A 181 -13.09 23.87 5.31
CA TYR A 181 -13.89 24.83 4.54
C TYR A 181 -13.64 26.24 5.03
N ASP A 182 -13.46 27.17 4.09
CA ASP A 182 -13.30 28.59 4.41
C ASP A 182 -14.66 29.27 4.72
N LEU A 183 -14.64 30.58 4.99
CA LEU A 183 -15.85 31.37 5.26
C LEU A 183 -16.86 31.40 4.09
N ASN A 184 -16.40 31.10 2.87
CA ASN A 184 -17.21 31.05 1.66
C ASN A 184 -17.70 29.63 1.34
N ASN A 185 -17.42 28.67 2.23
CA ASN A 185 -17.70 27.24 2.05
C ASN A 185 -16.95 26.64 0.85
N GLU A 186 -15.78 27.20 0.52
CA GLU A 186 -14.84 26.64 -0.46
C GLU A 186 -13.89 25.66 0.24
N LEU A 187 -13.58 24.55 -0.45
CA LEU A 187 -12.72 23.50 0.08
C LEU A 187 -11.27 23.99 0.15
N MET A 188 -10.72 23.99 1.36
CA MET A 188 -9.32 24.28 1.64
C MET A 188 -8.62 23.07 2.26
N TYR A 189 -7.30 23.12 2.33
CA TYR A 189 -6.48 22.02 2.84
C TYR A 189 -5.43 22.56 3.80
N GLU A 190 -5.35 21.96 4.98
CA GLU A 190 -4.30 22.22 5.96
C GLU A 190 -3.27 21.08 5.91
N ILE A 191 -1.98 21.42 5.98
CA ILE A 191 -0.92 20.42 5.92
C ILE A 191 -0.75 19.81 7.31
N VAL A 192 -0.95 18.50 7.42
CA VAL A 192 -0.66 17.74 8.67
C VAL A 192 0.84 17.48 8.80
N GLY A 193 1.48 17.15 7.67
CA GLY A 193 2.90 16.83 7.59
C GLY A 193 3.24 16.10 6.31
N GLU A 194 4.44 15.54 6.25
CA GLU A 194 4.93 14.87 5.05
C GLU A 194 5.81 13.64 5.31
N SER A 195 5.80 12.75 4.32
CA SER A 195 6.77 11.67 4.19
C SER A 195 7.72 12.01 3.05
N VAL A 196 9.02 12.02 3.35
CA VAL A 196 10.07 12.35 2.39
C VAL A 196 10.90 11.11 2.11
N GLN A 197 10.92 10.71 0.84
CA GLN A 197 11.80 9.63 0.38
C GLN A 197 13.25 10.14 0.33
N SER A 198 14.17 9.41 0.96
CA SER A 198 15.60 9.65 0.81
C SER A 198 16.15 8.69 -0.25
N TRP A 199 16.62 9.23 -1.37
CA TRP A 199 17.20 8.42 -2.43
C TRP A 199 18.34 7.53 -1.93
N HIS A 200 18.31 6.27 -2.33
CA HIS A 200 19.37 5.31 -2.06
C HIS A 200 19.35 4.20 -3.11
N LEU A 201 20.53 3.70 -3.51
CA LEU A 201 20.63 2.77 -4.64
C LEU A 201 20.02 1.38 -4.36
N TRP A 202 20.17 0.86 -3.14
CA TRP A 202 19.68 -0.48 -2.74
C TRP A 202 18.84 -0.49 -1.45
N ARG A 203 18.45 0.68 -0.94
CA ARG A 203 17.66 0.80 0.29
C ARG A 203 16.42 1.63 0.03
N ARG A 204 15.39 1.38 0.82
CA ARG A 204 14.12 2.09 0.82
C ARG A 204 14.09 2.92 2.07
N ARG A 205 14.27 4.23 1.90
CA ARG A 205 14.37 5.18 2.99
C ARG A 205 13.28 6.21 2.90
N TYR A 206 12.57 6.37 4.02
CA TYR A 206 11.50 7.35 4.17
C TYR A 206 11.65 8.02 5.52
N ASN A 207 11.61 9.33 5.54
CA ASN A 207 11.62 10.15 6.75
C ASN A 207 10.24 10.74 6.94
N LEU A 208 9.68 10.67 8.15
CA LEU A 208 8.33 11.11 8.45
C LEU A 208 8.38 12.34 9.34
N PHE A 209 7.74 13.41 8.87
CA PHE A 209 7.77 14.74 9.48
C PHE A 209 6.36 15.23 9.79
N LYS A 210 6.12 15.62 11.03
CA LYS A 210 4.91 16.34 11.43
C LYS A 210 5.18 17.84 11.29
N LEU A 211 4.23 18.59 10.73
CA LEU A 211 4.30 20.04 10.75
C LEU A 211 3.98 20.55 12.17
N GLU A 212 4.86 21.36 12.76
CA GLU A 212 4.63 21.96 14.08
C GLU A 212 4.14 23.41 13.96
N ASP A 213 4.61 24.15 12.96
CA ASP A 213 4.19 25.52 12.69
C ASP A 213 4.18 25.82 11.20
N GLU A 214 3.00 26.11 10.67
CA GLU A 214 2.76 26.43 9.26
C GLU A 214 3.43 27.76 8.83
N LYS A 215 3.53 28.75 9.73
CA LYS A 215 4.07 30.06 9.37
C LYS A 215 5.58 30.04 9.19
N THR A 216 6.25 29.24 10.00
CA THR A 216 7.71 29.07 9.96
C THR A 216 8.13 27.91 9.07
N ASP A 217 7.17 27.10 8.59
CA ASP A 217 7.39 25.86 7.84
C ASP A 217 8.29 24.90 8.63
N ASP A 218 8.08 24.83 9.96
CA ASP A 218 8.87 24.01 10.88
C ASP A 218 8.32 22.59 10.98
N TYR A 219 9.20 21.63 10.73
CA TYR A 219 8.87 20.20 10.70
C TYR A 219 9.67 19.44 11.74
N ASN A 220 8.97 18.60 12.49
CA ASN A 220 9.56 17.71 13.47
C ASN A 220 9.59 16.27 12.94
N GLN A 221 10.78 15.69 12.76
CA GLN A 221 10.90 14.29 12.39
C GLN A 221 10.54 13.41 13.57
N PHE A 222 9.57 12.53 13.37
CA PHE A 222 9.14 11.58 14.42
C PHE A 222 9.43 10.12 14.07
N GLY A 223 9.73 9.84 12.80
CA GLY A 223 9.94 8.48 12.33
C GLY A 223 10.87 8.39 11.14
N GLU A 224 11.53 7.24 11.01
CA GLU A 224 12.27 6.86 9.81
C GLU A 224 12.07 5.39 9.44
N ILE A 225 12.15 5.10 8.16
CA ILE A 225 12.18 3.75 7.59
C ILE A 225 13.54 3.58 6.90
N ASP A 226 14.24 2.48 7.17
CA ASP A 226 15.41 2.07 6.40
C ASP A 226 15.38 0.57 6.08
N ALA A 227 14.68 0.22 5.00
CA ALA A 227 14.45 -1.17 4.60
C ALA A 227 15.33 -1.59 3.42
N PRO A 228 15.71 -2.88 3.30
CA PRO A 228 16.34 -3.42 2.09
C PRO A 228 15.46 -3.27 0.86
N PHE A 229 16.06 -3.29 -0.34
CA PHE A 229 15.32 -3.12 -1.60
C PHE A 229 14.18 -4.11 -1.80
N LEU A 230 14.31 -5.37 -1.34
CA LEU A 230 13.32 -6.45 -1.50
C LEU A 230 12.39 -6.62 -0.27
N SER A 231 12.28 -5.60 0.58
CA SER A 231 11.49 -5.72 1.81
C SER A 231 9.99 -5.76 1.54
N PHE A 232 9.26 -6.55 2.31
CA PHE A 232 7.80 -6.53 2.39
C PHE A 232 7.30 -5.99 3.74
N ASP A 233 8.23 -5.70 4.66
CA ASP A 233 7.99 -5.08 5.95
C ASP A 233 8.80 -3.78 6.05
N PHE A 234 8.17 -2.73 6.57
CA PHE A 234 8.73 -1.39 6.66
C PHE A 234 8.50 -0.86 8.09
N PRO A 235 9.35 -1.27 9.06
CA PRO A 235 9.28 -0.77 10.42
C PRO A 235 9.68 0.71 10.44
N ILE A 236 8.88 1.51 11.14
CA ILE A 236 9.10 2.93 11.38
C ILE A 236 9.73 3.06 12.77
N LYS A 237 10.93 3.62 12.82
CA LYS A 237 11.71 3.78 14.05
C LYS A 237 11.66 5.21 14.55
N ASP A 238 11.63 5.37 15.87
CA ASP A 238 11.80 6.66 16.53
C ASP A 238 13.27 7.09 16.63
N ASP A 239 13.51 8.26 17.22
CA ASP A 239 14.83 8.86 17.47
C ASP A 239 15.76 7.97 18.33
N LYS A 240 15.19 7.03 19.07
CA LYS A 240 15.92 6.06 19.91
C LYS A 240 16.13 4.72 19.20
N GLY A 241 15.72 4.62 17.93
CA GLY A 241 15.80 3.39 17.14
C GLY A 241 14.80 2.31 17.54
N LYS A 242 13.80 2.63 18.37
CA LYS A 242 12.72 1.71 18.73
C LYS A 242 11.65 1.73 17.66
N ILE A 243 11.01 0.59 17.44
CA ILE A 243 9.92 0.44 16.46
C ILE A 243 8.69 1.14 17.03
N LEU A 244 8.37 2.29 16.45
CA LEU A 244 7.21 3.09 16.77
C LEU A 244 5.95 2.50 16.12
N ALA A 245 6.10 2.00 14.90
CA ALA A 245 5.01 1.53 14.06
C ALA A 245 5.54 0.70 12.88
N SER A 246 4.66 0.10 12.06
CA SER A 246 5.10 -0.62 10.86
C SER A 246 4.07 -0.60 9.73
N ILE A 247 4.56 -0.78 8.50
CA ILE A 247 3.76 -1.03 7.30
C ILE A 247 4.21 -2.39 6.76
N ASP A 248 3.36 -3.41 6.86
CA ASP A 248 3.68 -4.80 6.49
C ASP A 248 2.78 -5.31 5.35
N ARG A 249 3.36 -6.10 4.45
CA ARG A 249 2.66 -6.81 3.37
C ARG A 249 2.85 -8.34 3.45
N ASN A 250 3.64 -8.86 4.40
CA ASN A 250 3.84 -10.30 4.60
C ASN A 250 2.68 -10.98 5.35
N TRP A 251 1.74 -10.19 5.84
CA TRP A 251 0.61 -10.60 6.67
C TRP A 251 1.05 -11.25 7.98
N VAL A 252 2.20 -10.83 8.51
CA VAL A 252 2.75 -11.39 9.73
C VAL A 252 1.80 -11.06 10.89
N GLY A 253 1.36 -12.10 11.59
CA GLY A 253 0.39 -11.97 12.69
C GLY A 253 -1.07 -11.88 12.28
N LEU A 254 -1.38 -12.00 10.98
CA LEU A 254 -2.74 -12.23 10.49
C LEU A 254 -2.82 -13.68 9.96
N GLY A 255 -3.95 -14.35 10.21
CA GLY A 255 -4.20 -15.66 9.59
C GLY A 255 -4.26 -15.49 8.07
N ARG A 256 -3.30 -16.07 7.34
CA ARG A 256 -3.19 -15.97 5.87
C ARG A 256 -4.47 -16.38 5.14
N GLU A 257 -5.30 -17.21 5.76
CA GLU A 257 -6.57 -17.70 5.23
C GLU A 257 -7.67 -16.62 5.18
N MET A 258 -7.52 -15.50 5.91
CA MET A 258 -8.46 -14.37 5.85
C MET A 258 -8.28 -13.47 4.63
N PHE A 259 -7.10 -13.48 4.02
CA PHE A 259 -6.73 -12.54 2.97
C PHE A 259 -6.24 -13.32 1.76
N THR A 260 -7.17 -13.58 0.83
CA THR A 260 -6.89 -14.33 -0.40
C THR A 260 -6.16 -13.50 -1.47
N ASP A 261 -5.99 -12.19 -1.25
CA ASP A 261 -5.42 -11.27 -2.23
C ASP A 261 -4.02 -10.80 -1.82
N THR A 262 -3.07 -10.93 -2.76
CA THR A 262 -1.73 -10.38 -2.70
C THR A 262 -1.67 -8.86 -2.48
N GLY A 263 -2.79 -8.13 -2.63
CA GLY A 263 -2.90 -6.68 -2.48
C GLY A 263 -3.13 -6.12 -1.06
N VAL A 264 -3.00 -6.93 0.01
CA VAL A 264 -3.30 -6.49 1.39
C VAL A 264 -2.06 -5.98 2.13
N TYR A 265 -2.23 -4.87 2.84
CA TYR A 265 -1.25 -4.22 3.71
C TYR A 265 -1.78 -4.10 5.14
N ILE A 266 -0.88 -4.14 6.12
CA ILE A 266 -1.17 -3.91 7.54
C ILE A 266 -0.38 -2.72 8.01
N LEU A 267 -1.07 -1.69 8.51
CA LEU A 267 -0.46 -0.55 9.16
C LEU A 267 -0.68 -0.70 10.66
N ARG A 268 0.41 -0.80 11.43
CA ARG A 268 0.41 -0.98 12.88
C ARG A 268 0.81 0.30 13.57
N PHE A 269 -0.09 0.91 14.34
CA PHE A 269 0.13 2.20 15.00
C PHE A 269 0.33 2.11 16.52
N ASP A 270 -0.02 0.98 17.11
CA ASP A 270 -0.04 0.80 18.57
C ASP A 270 0.88 -0.35 19.00
N PRO A 271 1.60 -0.23 20.13
CA PRO A 271 2.45 -1.31 20.64
C PRO A 271 1.72 -2.64 20.82
N MET A 272 0.45 -2.61 21.22
CA MET A 272 -0.37 -3.81 21.40
C MET A 272 -0.57 -4.58 20.09
N SER A 273 -0.54 -3.88 18.95
CA SER A 273 -0.68 -4.53 17.64
C SER A 273 0.53 -5.39 17.23
N PHE A 274 1.61 -5.36 18.02
CA PHE A 274 2.81 -6.17 17.85
C PHE A 274 2.87 -7.37 18.82
N GLN A 275 1.89 -7.54 19.70
CA GLN A 275 1.86 -8.65 20.66
C GLN A 275 1.89 -10.00 19.92
N GLY A 276 2.78 -10.90 20.33
CA GLY A 276 2.96 -12.20 19.68
C GLY A 276 3.83 -12.16 18.41
N LEU A 277 4.37 -10.99 18.05
CA LEU A 277 5.27 -10.79 16.91
C LEU A 277 6.72 -10.54 17.32
N GLU A 278 7.09 -10.92 18.55
CA GLU A 278 8.44 -10.73 19.10
C GLU A 278 9.50 -11.44 18.27
N GLN A 279 9.14 -12.54 17.59
CA GLN A 279 10.06 -13.23 16.67
C GLN A 279 10.40 -12.41 15.42
N TYR A 280 9.53 -11.48 15.01
CA TYR A 280 9.69 -10.67 13.81
C TYR A 280 10.21 -9.27 14.09
N TYR A 281 9.70 -8.63 15.15
CA TYR A 281 10.03 -7.25 15.50
C TYR A 281 10.96 -7.15 16.73
N GLY A 282 11.25 -8.27 17.40
CA GLY A 282 12.03 -8.29 18.63
C GLY A 282 11.29 -7.60 19.79
N ASN A 283 12.01 -7.43 20.91
CA ASN A 283 11.50 -6.72 22.09
C ASN A 283 11.79 -5.20 22.01
N ASN A 284 11.89 -4.64 20.81
CA ASN A 284 12.31 -3.26 20.57
C ASN A 284 11.14 -2.35 20.14
N ILE A 285 9.96 -2.54 20.71
CA ILE A 285 8.78 -1.72 20.44
C ILE A 285 8.80 -0.46 21.33
N SER A 286 8.46 0.69 20.75
CA SER A 286 8.36 1.96 21.47
C SER A 286 7.06 2.02 22.26
N THR A 287 7.09 2.57 23.48
CA THR A 287 5.88 2.74 24.32
C THR A 287 5.21 4.11 24.12
N LYS A 288 5.79 4.97 23.28
CA LYS A 288 5.34 6.36 23.08
C LYS A 288 3.96 6.45 22.40
N GLY A 289 3.58 5.40 21.67
CA GLY A 289 2.39 5.39 20.81
C GLY A 289 2.49 6.40 19.67
N VAL A 290 1.51 6.36 18.76
CA VAL A 290 1.47 7.25 17.58
C VAL A 290 0.22 8.14 17.64
N THR A 291 0.41 9.45 17.55
CA THR A 291 -0.66 10.46 17.52
C THR A 291 -1.46 10.43 16.21
N LEU A 292 -2.65 11.03 16.18
CA LEU A 292 -3.50 11.04 14.98
C LEU A 292 -2.81 11.66 13.76
N ASP A 293 -2.14 12.80 13.93
CA ASP A 293 -1.41 13.48 12.85
C ASP A 293 -0.30 12.58 12.28
N GLN A 294 0.46 11.94 13.16
CA GLN A 294 1.51 11.00 12.76
C GLN A 294 0.94 9.80 12.00
N ARG A 295 -0.22 9.27 12.43
CA ARG A 295 -0.91 8.17 11.72
C ARG A 295 -1.37 8.60 10.33
N ALA A 296 -1.84 9.85 10.15
CA ALA A 296 -2.17 10.39 8.83
C ALA A 296 -0.94 10.47 7.92
N ILE A 297 0.19 10.93 8.45
CA ILE A 297 1.46 11.01 7.69
C ILE A 297 1.96 9.60 7.33
N MET A 298 1.78 8.63 8.21
CA MET A 298 2.08 7.22 7.93
C MET A 298 1.19 6.64 6.83
N LEU A 299 -0.10 6.98 6.82
CA LEU A 299 -1.01 6.58 5.73
C LEU A 299 -0.54 7.17 4.39
N SER A 300 -0.08 8.42 4.39
CA SER A 300 0.59 9.02 3.22
C SER A 300 1.87 8.29 2.82
N CYS A 301 2.72 7.90 3.78
CA CYS A 301 3.93 7.12 3.53
C CYS A 301 3.60 5.77 2.85
N PHE A 302 2.57 5.08 3.33
CA PHE A 302 2.07 3.83 2.74
C PHE A 302 1.77 3.99 1.24
N THR A 303 1.09 5.07 0.83
CA THR A 303 0.76 5.28 -0.59
C THR A 303 2.02 5.39 -1.46
N SER A 304 3.09 6.04 -0.97
CA SER A 304 4.37 6.06 -1.70
C SER A 304 5.01 4.67 -1.81
N ILE A 305 4.98 3.88 -0.73
CA ILE A 305 5.49 2.50 -0.77
C ILE A 305 4.71 1.67 -1.81
N ASP A 306 3.38 1.71 -1.81
CA ASP A 306 2.58 0.97 -2.78
C ASP A 306 2.82 1.44 -4.23
N PHE A 307 2.85 2.75 -4.46
CA PHE A 307 3.04 3.33 -5.80
C PHE A 307 4.46 3.14 -6.34
N ASP A 308 5.51 3.35 -5.56
CA ASP A 308 6.89 3.36 -6.08
C ASP A 308 7.50 1.95 -6.14
N TYR A 309 7.06 1.06 -5.27
CA TYR A 309 7.70 -0.23 -5.09
C TYR A 309 6.85 -1.39 -5.60
N PHE A 310 5.55 -1.39 -5.33
CA PHE A 310 4.70 -2.56 -5.60
C PHE A 310 3.85 -2.47 -6.87
N SER A 311 3.62 -1.27 -7.42
CA SER A 311 2.98 -1.07 -8.73
C SER A 311 3.81 -1.64 -9.91
N ARG A 312 5.11 -1.89 -9.71
CA ARG A 312 6.07 -2.31 -10.76
C ARG A 312 5.89 -3.73 -11.30
N HIS A 313 5.04 -4.55 -10.67
CA HIS A 313 5.03 -6.01 -10.90
C HIS A 313 3.79 -6.57 -11.62
N SER A 314 2.81 -5.74 -12.00
CA SER A 314 1.61 -6.23 -12.71
C SER A 314 1.72 -6.22 -14.24
N GLY A 315 2.76 -5.61 -14.81
CA GLY A 315 2.96 -5.47 -16.26
C GLY A 315 4.27 -6.09 -16.75
N GLY A 316 4.23 -7.38 -17.11
CA GLY A 316 5.29 -8.02 -17.92
C GLY A 316 5.77 -9.36 -17.39
N HIS A 317 5.66 -10.40 -18.23
CA HIS A 317 6.40 -11.65 -18.06
C HIS A 317 7.88 -11.37 -17.71
N GLY A 318 8.28 -11.76 -16.50
CA GLY A 318 9.65 -11.55 -16.00
C GLY A 318 9.95 -12.43 -14.78
N LEU A 319 10.14 -13.72 -15.02
CA LEU A 319 11.13 -14.60 -14.36
C LEU A 319 11.26 -14.71 -12.82
N PHE A 320 10.31 -14.27 -12.00
CA PHE A 320 10.31 -14.59 -10.57
C PHE A 320 8.93 -14.99 -10.05
N GLY A 321 8.53 -16.22 -10.40
CA GLY A 321 7.55 -16.96 -9.60
C GLY A 321 8.30 -17.69 -8.48
N PHE A 322 8.38 -17.12 -7.29
CA PHE A 322 8.79 -17.87 -6.11
C PHE A 322 7.58 -18.63 -5.57
N GLY A 323 7.40 -19.85 -6.09
CA GLY A 323 6.63 -20.87 -5.41
C GLY A 323 7.38 -21.25 -4.13
N SER A 324 6.75 -21.05 -2.98
CA SER A 324 7.23 -21.58 -1.71
C SER A 324 6.92 -23.08 -1.69
N SER A 325 7.91 -23.88 -2.11
CA SER A 325 8.01 -25.29 -1.77
C SER A 325 8.71 -25.34 -0.41
N TYR A 326 7.99 -25.72 0.64
CA TYR A 326 8.63 -26.26 1.83
C TYR A 326 8.38 -27.76 1.81
N ASP A 327 9.48 -28.50 1.61
CA ASP A 327 9.55 -29.94 1.84
C ASP A 327 9.33 -30.21 3.34
N GLU A 328 8.49 -31.20 3.63
CA GLU A 328 8.39 -31.86 4.92
C GLU A 328 9.70 -32.61 5.22
N VAL A 329 10.25 -32.40 6.42
CA VAL A 329 10.96 -33.44 7.18
C VAL A 329 10.51 -33.36 8.63
#